data_AF-A0A9N9C4H4-F1
#
_entry.id   AF-A0A9N9C4H4-F1
#
_cell.length_a   1.000
_cell.length_b   1.000
_cell.length_c   1.000
_cell.angle_alpha   90.00
_cell.angle_beta   90.00
_cell.angle_gamma   90.00
#
_symmetry.space_group_name_H-M   'P 1'
#
loop_
_entity.id
_entity.type
_entity.pdbx_description
1 polymer ?
#
loop_
_entity_poly.entity_id
_entity_poly.type
_entity_poly.pdbx_seq_one_letter_code
_entity_poly.pdbx_strand_id
1 'polypeptide(L)'
;MTENSEEKHSWFGQIKEAIEHEAKSFNSLKAEGNVMKAFDDLDDRVIEKLKDTTLYPELEWDATVRNNNDLSEEEIKFIHDRKLFIREAFAKYVGVDVSEIHIDDIPVIAFMGSGGGFRSMISFTAYLRAVQESELYDCGVYLTGLSETSDPQTAVELVFGSLIQKNATGVKLSIMDVYGALLAAKLMIGKDPTKQFGDFKLSEQRKYIDGGKNLMPLYVSTFHVRPWKEDALKSEEAALFPNYEETFENHKMKKDYYRWYEFNPYEIGNEENPAWIPSWAFGRKFEFGKTVERFPEPSFGILLGAMGAAPSVSLIEVIKGLEIFLPDGNFRDELKNLYDEAMEKIGTHNQQ
;
A
#
# COMPACT_ATOMS: atom_id res chain seq x y z
N MET A 1 -10.32 10.24 -48.51
CA MET A 1 -10.40 8.96 -47.76
C MET A 1 -9.35 9.03 -46.69
N THR A 2 -9.79 9.40 -45.50
CA THR A 2 -9.02 9.58 -44.28
C THR A 2 -9.26 8.34 -43.43
N GLU A 3 -8.20 7.65 -43.01
CA GLU A 3 -8.26 6.64 -41.97
C GLU A 3 -7.40 7.06 -40.78
N ASN A 4 -8.11 7.25 -39.66
CA ASN A 4 -7.80 6.91 -38.28
C ASN A 4 -6.39 7.12 -37.71
N SER A 5 -6.30 8.13 -36.83
CA SER A 5 -5.52 8.06 -35.60
C SER A 5 -6.44 8.38 -34.42
N GLU A 6 -7.03 7.36 -33.82
CA GLU A 6 -7.58 7.47 -32.45
C GLU A 6 -6.40 7.55 -31.48
N GLU A 7 -5.96 8.77 -31.17
CA GLU A 7 -5.24 9.03 -29.91
C GLU A 7 -6.23 8.75 -28.77
N LYS A 8 -6.14 7.56 -28.16
CA LYS A 8 -6.76 7.31 -26.87
C LYS A 8 -6.13 8.26 -25.86
N HIS A 9 -6.87 9.31 -25.49
CA HIS A 9 -6.59 10.14 -24.33
C HIS A 9 -6.36 9.24 -23.11
N SER A 10 -5.09 9.06 -22.72
CA SER A 10 -4.74 8.23 -21.57
C SER A 10 -5.14 8.99 -20.30
N TRP A 11 -5.52 8.25 -19.25
CA TRP A 11 -5.81 8.82 -17.93
C TRP A 11 -4.63 9.64 -17.37
N PHE A 12 -3.39 9.30 -17.73
CA PHE A 12 -2.19 10.09 -17.41
C PHE A 12 -2.16 11.42 -18.17
N GLY A 13 -2.68 11.47 -19.41
CA GLY A 13 -2.85 12.71 -20.16
C GLY A 13 -3.80 13.69 -19.47
N GLN A 14 -4.88 13.19 -18.86
CA GLN A 14 -5.81 14.02 -18.09
C GLN A 14 -5.19 14.55 -16.80
N ILE A 15 -4.42 13.72 -16.08
CA ILE A 15 -3.65 14.17 -14.91
C ILE A 15 -2.58 15.18 -15.32
N LYS A 16 -1.90 14.96 -16.44
CA LYS A 16 -0.90 15.87 -16.98
C LYS A 16 -1.51 17.21 -17.35
N GLU A 17 -2.61 17.25 -18.11
CA GLU A 17 -3.32 18.47 -18.49
C GLU A 17 -3.81 19.26 -17.26
N ALA A 18 -4.32 18.55 -16.26
CA ALA A 18 -4.70 19.10 -14.98
C ALA A 18 -3.55 19.80 -14.25
N ILE A 19 -2.39 19.14 -14.15
CA ILE A 19 -1.20 19.72 -13.50
C ILE A 19 -0.64 20.87 -14.38
N GLU A 20 -0.71 20.78 -15.71
CA GLU A 20 -0.27 21.83 -16.66
C GLU A 20 -1.10 23.11 -16.56
N HIS A 21 -2.38 22.97 -16.26
CA HIS A 21 -3.30 24.07 -16.07
C HIS A 21 -3.06 24.79 -14.73
N GLU A 22 -2.70 24.02 -13.68
CA GLU A 22 -2.43 24.53 -12.34
C GLU A 22 -1.04 25.20 -12.24
N ALA A 23 -0.01 24.62 -12.87
CA ALA A 23 1.33 25.21 -12.98
C ALA A 23 1.36 26.57 -13.71
N LYS A 24 0.34 26.87 -14.53
CA LYS A 24 0.21 28.18 -15.20
C LYS A 24 -0.39 29.26 -14.28
N SER A 25 -1.09 28.91 -13.20
CA SER A 25 -1.71 29.90 -12.29
C SER A 25 -0.77 30.34 -11.15
N PHE A 26 0.27 29.57 -10.88
CA PHE A 26 1.29 29.87 -9.86
C PHE A 26 2.54 30.48 -10.51
N ASN A 27 2.54 31.79 -10.73
CA ASN A 27 3.72 32.53 -11.17
C ASN A 27 4.75 32.67 -10.04
N SER A 28 5.34 31.55 -9.60
CA SER A 28 6.68 31.51 -9.04
C SER A 28 7.22 30.08 -9.05
N LEU A 29 8.42 29.89 -9.62
CA LEU A 29 9.44 28.88 -9.28
C LEU A 29 9.82 27.91 -10.43
N LYS A 30 11.12 27.91 -10.74
CA LYS A 30 11.83 26.89 -11.55
C LYS A 30 11.60 25.43 -11.10
N ALA A 31 11.08 25.20 -9.90
CA ALA A 31 10.87 23.86 -9.33
C ALA A 31 9.69 23.12 -10.01
N GLU A 32 8.63 23.83 -10.41
CA GLU A 32 7.44 23.22 -11.01
C GLU A 32 7.71 22.71 -12.43
N GLY A 33 8.50 23.43 -13.22
CA GLY A 33 8.88 22.98 -14.58
C GLY A 33 9.70 21.67 -14.59
N ASN A 34 10.43 21.37 -13.50
CA ASN A 34 11.17 20.12 -13.37
C ASN A 34 10.25 18.96 -12.96
N VAL A 35 9.24 19.21 -12.12
CA VAL A 35 8.21 18.22 -11.76
C VAL A 35 7.40 17.83 -12.99
N MET A 36 7.01 18.80 -13.82
CA MET A 36 6.24 18.53 -15.04
C MET A 36 7.02 17.68 -16.05
N LYS A 37 8.29 18.05 -16.27
CA LYS A 37 9.18 17.22 -17.09
C LYS A 37 9.35 15.82 -16.53
N ALA A 38 9.30 15.63 -15.21
CA ALA A 38 9.40 14.30 -14.64
C ALA A 38 8.19 13.40 -14.95
N PHE A 39 7.01 13.98 -15.22
CA PHE A 39 5.83 13.22 -15.67
C PHE A 39 5.87 12.91 -17.17
N ASP A 40 6.50 13.75 -17.99
CA ASP A 40 6.51 13.61 -19.46
C ASP A 40 7.04 12.26 -19.95
N ASP A 41 8.06 11.73 -19.29
CA ASP A 41 8.75 10.48 -19.62
C ASP A 41 8.62 9.41 -18.52
N LEU A 42 7.69 9.60 -17.57
CA LEU A 42 7.53 8.69 -16.43
C LEU A 42 7.22 7.25 -16.85
N ASP A 43 6.31 7.07 -17.81
CA ASP A 43 5.92 5.77 -18.34
C ASP A 43 7.14 5.01 -18.87
N ASP A 44 7.93 5.66 -19.73
CA ASP A 44 9.11 5.08 -20.35
C ASP A 44 10.15 4.67 -19.29
N ARG A 45 10.45 5.57 -18.33
CA ARG A 45 11.41 5.29 -17.25
C ARG A 45 11.00 4.10 -16.40
N VAL A 46 9.73 4.03 -16.02
CA VAL A 46 9.22 2.94 -15.18
C VAL A 46 9.26 1.63 -15.95
N ILE A 47 8.77 1.62 -17.19
CA ILE A 47 8.70 0.42 -18.03
C ILE A 47 10.10 -0.16 -18.29
N GLU A 48 11.09 0.69 -18.56
CA GLU A 48 12.48 0.26 -18.74
C GLU A 48 13.03 -0.47 -17.51
N LYS A 49 12.69 0.02 -16.30
CA LYS A 49 13.15 -0.52 -15.02
C LYS A 49 12.42 -1.76 -14.55
N LEU A 50 11.26 -2.13 -15.12
CA LEU A 50 10.46 -3.28 -14.64
C LEU A 50 11.19 -4.62 -14.68
N LYS A 51 12.26 -4.72 -15.47
CA LYS A 51 13.10 -5.92 -15.60
C LYS A 51 14.50 -5.73 -15.00
N ASP A 52 14.77 -4.60 -14.36
CA ASP A 52 16.06 -4.30 -13.77
C ASP A 52 16.24 -5.08 -12.46
N THR A 53 17.02 -6.16 -12.52
CA THR A 53 17.32 -7.02 -11.37
C THR A 53 18.31 -6.40 -10.38
N THR A 54 19.00 -5.32 -10.77
CA THR A 54 19.84 -4.55 -9.84
C THR A 54 18.99 -3.67 -8.93
N LEU A 55 17.88 -3.15 -9.47
CA LEU A 55 16.91 -2.33 -8.75
C LEU A 55 15.86 -3.18 -8.01
N TYR A 56 15.43 -4.27 -8.65
CA TYR A 56 14.42 -5.20 -8.15
C TYR A 56 15.01 -6.63 -8.07
N PRO A 57 15.88 -6.89 -7.08
CA PRO A 57 16.49 -8.22 -6.91
C PRO A 57 15.44 -9.32 -6.71
N GLU A 58 14.26 -8.98 -6.18
CA GLU A 58 13.15 -9.90 -6.00
C GLU A 58 12.64 -10.52 -7.31
N LEU A 59 12.94 -9.92 -8.46
CA LEU A 59 12.60 -10.48 -9.76
C LEU A 59 13.22 -11.86 -9.98
N GLU A 60 14.37 -12.15 -9.37
CA GLU A 60 15.04 -13.45 -9.47
C GLU A 60 14.49 -14.48 -8.47
N TRP A 61 13.65 -14.06 -7.52
CA TRP A 61 13.17 -14.94 -6.46
C TRP A 61 11.85 -15.64 -6.83
N ASP A 62 11.76 -16.91 -6.47
CA ASP A 62 10.53 -17.69 -6.56
C ASP A 62 9.74 -17.58 -5.26
N ALA A 63 8.42 -17.41 -5.38
CA ALA A 63 7.51 -17.38 -4.25
C ALA A 63 6.60 -18.61 -4.24
N THR A 64 6.37 -19.15 -3.05
CA THR A 64 5.38 -20.19 -2.79
C THR A 64 4.40 -19.74 -1.72
N VAL A 65 3.13 -20.07 -1.89
CA VAL A 65 2.09 -19.80 -0.90
C VAL A 65 2.26 -20.75 0.29
N ARG A 66 2.36 -20.19 1.49
CA ARG A 66 2.32 -20.92 2.75
C ARG A 66 0.87 -21.14 3.14
N ASN A 67 0.47 -22.42 3.26
CA ASN A 67 -0.92 -22.81 3.41
C ASN A 67 -1.30 -23.23 4.86
N ASN A 68 -1.00 -22.40 5.85
CA ASN A 68 -1.37 -22.64 7.26
C ASN A 68 -1.49 -21.31 8.02
N ASN A 69 -2.00 -21.36 9.25
CA ASN A 69 -2.15 -20.19 10.13
C ASN A 69 -1.10 -20.14 11.24
N ASP A 70 -0.05 -20.95 11.15
CA ASP A 70 1.10 -20.80 12.04
C ASP A 70 1.86 -19.51 11.69
N LEU A 71 2.70 -19.02 12.59
CA LEU A 71 3.59 -17.90 12.28
C LEU A 71 4.68 -18.34 11.29
N SER A 72 5.10 -17.44 10.41
CA SER A 72 6.29 -17.69 9.57
C SER A 72 7.55 -17.89 10.40
N GLU A 73 8.55 -18.56 9.82
CA GLU A 73 9.84 -18.75 10.47
C GLU A 73 10.51 -17.41 10.79
N GLU A 74 10.35 -16.43 9.90
CA GLU A 74 10.84 -15.07 10.07
C GLU A 74 10.18 -14.35 11.25
N GLU A 75 8.86 -14.50 11.42
CA GLU A 75 8.15 -13.90 12.55
C GLU A 75 8.52 -14.59 13.87
N ILE A 76 8.62 -15.92 13.90
CA ILE A 76 9.08 -16.67 15.08
C ILE A 76 10.48 -16.20 15.49
N LYS A 77 11.39 -16.07 14.52
CA LYS A 77 12.74 -15.55 14.75
C LYS A 77 12.70 -14.11 15.26
N PHE A 78 11.86 -13.26 14.68
CA PHE A 78 11.69 -11.88 15.13
C PHE A 78 11.24 -11.81 16.60
N ILE A 79 10.22 -12.58 16.99
CA ILE A 79 9.69 -12.59 18.36
C ILE A 79 10.80 -13.00 19.34
N HIS A 80 11.56 -14.04 19.00
CA HIS A 80 12.70 -14.48 19.81
C HIS A 80 13.76 -13.39 19.94
N ASP A 81 14.22 -12.82 18.81
CA ASP A 81 15.25 -11.78 18.79
C ASP A 81 14.78 -10.50 19.53
N ARG A 82 13.49 -10.17 19.42
CA ARG A 82 12.88 -9.03 20.13
C ARG A 82 12.83 -9.26 21.64
N LYS A 83 12.46 -10.45 22.09
CA LYS A 83 12.46 -10.81 23.51
C LYS A 83 13.87 -10.70 24.10
N LEU A 84 14.89 -11.17 23.37
CA LEU A 84 16.29 -10.97 23.75
C LEU A 84 16.64 -9.49 23.88
N PHE A 85 16.27 -8.69 22.88
CA PHE A 85 16.55 -7.25 22.85
C PHE A 85 15.91 -6.49 24.02
N ILE A 86 14.66 -6.78 24.36
CA ILE A 86 13.92 -6.04 25.42
C ILE A 86 14.16 -6.57 26.83
N ARG A 87 14.92 -7.66 27.00
CA ARG A 87 15.12 -8.31 28.30
C ARG A 87 15.63 -7.34 29.38
N GLU A 88 16.62 -6.51 29.05
CA GLU A 88 17.18 -5.53 30.00
C GLU A 88 16.16 -4.46 30.38
N ALA A 89 15.45 -3.91 29.38
CA ALA A 89 14.40 -2.91 29.59
C ALA A 89 13.25 -3.48 30.43
N PHE A 90 12.86 -4.74 30.16
CA PHE A 90 11.82 -5.43 30.91
C PHE A 90 12.24 -5.66 32.37
N ALA A 91 13.46 -6.14 32.62
CA ALA A 91 14.00 -6.34 33.98
C ALA A 91 13.99 -5.02 34.78
N LYS A 92 14.46 -3.92 34.15
CA LYS A 92 14.40 -2.57 34.73
C LYS A 92 12.98 -2.15 35.07
N TYR A 93 12.02 -2.42 34.16
CA TYR A 93 10.62 -2.06 34.33
C TYR A 93 9.95 -2.80 35.50
N VAL A 94 10.19 -4.12 35.63
CA VAL A 94 9.61 -4.92 36.73
C VAL A 94 10.39 -4.78 38.04
N GLY A 95 11.60 -4.22 38.01
CA GLY A 95 12.42 -3.95 39.20
C GLY A 95 13.22 -5.16 39.71
N VAL A 96 13.69 -6.03 38.81
CA VAL A 96 14.51 -7.21 39.13
C VAL A 96 15.83 -7.21 38.35
N ASP A 97 16.79 -8.06 38.73
CA ASP A 97 18.03 -8.19 37.97
C ASP A 97 17.78 -8.91 36.62
N VAL A 98 18.55 -8.55 35.59
CA VAL A 98 18.43 -9.15 34.25
C VAL A 98 18.61 -10.67 34.27
N SER A 99 19.45 -11.19 35.17
CA SER A 99 19.69 -12.63 35.33
C SER A 99 18.47 -13.40 35.84
N GLU A 100 17.52 -12.72 36.49
CA GLU A 100 16.27 -13.31 36.99
C GLU A 100 15.21 -13.47 35.89
N ILE A 101 15.37 -12.79 34.75
CA ILE A 101 14.42 -12.86 33.63
C ILE A 101 14.78 -14.00 32.68
N HIS A 102 13.91 -15.01 32.56
CA HIS A 102 13.96 -15.95 31.44
C HIS A 102 13.28 -15.35 30.20
N ILE A 103 13.74 -15.69 29.00
CA ILE A 103 13.20 -15.15 27.73
C ILE A 103 11.72 -15.49 27.57
N ASP A 104 11.32 -16.69 27.99
CA ASP A 104 9.93 -17.14 27.90
C ASP A 104 8.97 -16.36 28.82
N ASP A 105 9.49 -15.76 29.90
CA ASP A 105 8.69 -14.96 30.84
C ASP A 105 8.35 -13.57 30.29
N ILE A 106 9.05 -13.13 29.25
CA ILE A 106 8.82 -11.82 28.62
C ILE A 106 7.52 -11.89 27.81
N PRO A 107 6.49 -11.10 28.16
CA PRO A 107 5.23 -11.11 27.44
C PRO A 107 5.39 -10.47 26.05
N VAL A 108 4.61 -10.96 25.08
CA VAL A 108 4.46 -10.28 23.79
C VAL A 108 3.45 -9.16 23.98
N ILE A 109 3.90 -7.92 23.81
CA ILE A 109 3.09 -6.71 24.00
C ILE A 109 2.81 -6.10 22.63
N ALA A 110 1.53 -5.97 22.29
CA ALA A 110 1.08 -5.30 21.07
C ALA A 110 0.53 -3.91 21.37
N PHE A 111 0.90 -2.94 20.54
CA PHE A 111 0.34 -1.59 20.56
C PHE A 111 -0.60 -1.42 19.36
N MET A 112 -1.85 -1.05 19.63
CA MET A 112 -2.88 -1.00 18.60
C MET A 112 -3.36 0.43 18.40
N GLY A 113 -3.34 0.90 17.15
CA GLY A 113 -3.95 2.15 16.71
C GLY A 113 -5.25 1.88 15.95
N SER A 114 -6.26 2.72 16.13
CA SER A 114 -7.51 2.63 15.35
C SER A 114 -7.41 3.39 14.02
N GLY A 115 -8.27 3.06 13.05
CA GLY A 115 -8.43 3.87 11.84
C GLY A 115 -9.03 5.26 12.16
N GLY A 116 -8.81 6.24 11.28
CA GLY A 116 -9.36 7.60 11.47
C GLY A 116 -8.66 8.73 10.72
N GLY A 117 -8.01 8.42 9.59
CA GLY A 117 -7.27 9.38 8.77
C GLY A 117 -6.16 10.11 9.54
N PHE A 118 -5.88 11.36 9.14
CA PHE A 118 -4.82 12.17 9.76
C PHE A 118 -5.00 12.39 11.27
N ARG A 119 -6.24 12.39 11.78
CA ARG A 119 -6.49 12.52 13.23
C ARG A 119 -5.90 11.34 13.98
N SER A 120 -6.17 10.12 13.51
CA SER A 120 -5.60 8.93 14.13
C SER A 120 -4.08 8.92 13.96
N MET A 121 -3.58 9.28 12.76
CA MET A 121 -2.14 9.37 12.52
C MET A 121 -1.43 10.30 13.53
N ILE A 122 -1.90 11.55 13.68
CA ILE A 122 -1.29 12.52 14.60
C ILE A 122 -1.42 12.05 16.05
N SER A 123 -2.60 11.54 16.44
CA SER A 123 -2.84 11.03 17.78
C SER A 123 -1.95 9.82 18.11
N PHE A 124 -1.76 8.92 17.15
CA PHE A 124 -0.93 7.73 17.31
C PHE A 124 0.55 8.08 17.34
N THR A 125 1.01 9.04 16.53
CA THR A 125 2.38 9.58 16.63
C THR A 125 2.63 10.21 18.00
N ALA A 126 1.69 11.01 18.51
CA ALA A 126 1.79 11.59 19.86
C ALA A 126 1.77 10.51 20.94
N TYR A 127 0.95 9.47 20.79
CA TYR A 127 0.92 8.31 21.68
C TYR A 127 2.27 7.58 21.67
N LEU A 128 2.82 7.23 20.51
CA LEU A 128 4.13 6.60 20.38
C LEU A 128 5.24 7.47 20.98
N ARG A 129 5.16 8.80 20.83
CA ARG A 129 6.09 9.73 21.48
C ARG A 129 5.96 9.71 23.01
N ALA A 130 4.74 9.62 23.55
CA ALA A 130 4.54 9.49 24.99
C ALA A 130 5.01 8.11 25.51
N VAL A 131 4.84 7.04 24.72
CA VAL A 131 5.42 5.71 25.02
C VAL A 131 6.96 5.78 24.99
N GLN A 132 7.55 6.59 24.11
CA GLN A 132 9.00 6.83 24.10
C GLN A 132 9.48 7.53 25.37
N GLU A 133 8.77 8.57 25.80
CA GLU A 133 9.11 9.32 27.01
C GLU A 133 8.89 8.53 28.31
N SER A 134 8.09 7.46 28.26
CA SER A 134 7.92 6.51 29.37
C SER A 134 8.94 5.36 29.39
N GLU A 135 10.02 5.46 28.61
CA GLU A 135 11.05 4.42 28.41
C GLU A 135 10.52 3.12 27.77
N LEU A 136 9.32 3.15 27.16
CA LEU A 136 8.65 1.98 26.61
C LEU A 136 8.74 1.85 25.08
N TYR A 137 9.35 2.79 24.33
CA TYR A 137 9.61 2.61 22.89
C TYR A 137 10.66 3.55 22.26
N ASP A 138 11.36 3.08 21.21
CA ASP A 138 12.24 3.87 20.34
C ASP A 138 11.81 3.70 18.87
N CYS A 139 11.22 4.74 18.24
CA CYS A 139 11.27 5.04 16.80
C CYS A 139 10.42 6.29 16.47
N GLY A 140 10.99 7.23 15.69
CA GLY A 140 10.31 8.46 15.22
C GLY A 140 10.05 8.44 13.71
N VAL A 141 8.93 9.01 13.29
CA VAL A 141 8.54 9.18 11.87
C VAL A 141 8.58 10.68 11.52
N TYR A 142 9.20 11.01 10.38
CA TYR A 142 9.29 12.37 9.84
C TYR A 142 8.29 12.58 8.69
N LEU A 143 7.73 13.79 8.60
CA LEU A 143 6.83 14.27 7.53
C LEU A 143 7.60 15.30 6.69
N THR A 144 7.74 15.11 5.37
CA THR A 144 8.12 16.17 4.43
C THR A 144 7.32 16.04 3.12
N GLY A 145 7.00 17.16 2.49
CA GLY A 145 6.22 17.21 1.25
C GLY A 145 7.10 17.33 -0.01
N LEU A 146 6.54 16.94 -1.16
CA LEU A 146 7.20 16.91 -2.48
C LEU A 146 7.93 18.21 -2.91
N SER A 147 7.45 19.39 -2.49
CA SER A 147 7.96 20.69 -2.96
C SER A 147 9.32 21.10 -2.37
N GLU A 148 9.84 20.37 -1.38
CA GLU A 148 11.12 20.66 -0.72
C GLU A 148 12.24 19.66 -1.08
N THR A 149 11.99 18.77 -2.05
CA THR A 149 12.89 17.66 -2.37
C THR A 149 14.03 18.07 -3.32
N SER A 150 15.22 17.48 -3.13
CA SER A 150 16.40 17.80 -3.95
C SER A 150 16.40 17.16 -5.34
N ASP A 151 15.55 16.15 -5.57
CA ASP A 151 15.39 15.47 -6.87
C ASP A 151 13.91 15.15 -7.17
N PRO A 152 13.21 16.09 -7.83
CA PRO A 152 11.80 15.91 -8.18
C PRO A 152 11.52 14.73 -9.10
N GLN A 153 12.47 14.34 -9.96
CA GLN A 153 12.25 13.26 -10.93
C GLN A 153 12.18 11.91 -10.22
N THR A 154 13.11 11.67 -9.31
CA THR A 154 13.09 10.46 -8.46
C THR A 154 11.87 10.47 -7.53
N ALA A 155 11.49 11.63 -6.97
CA ALA A 155 10.31 11.71 -6.11
C ALA A 155 9.00 11.36 -6.85
N VAL A 156 8.81 11.87 -8.06
CA VAL A 156 7.64 11.53 -8.91
C VAL A 156 7.63 10.04 -9.23
N GLU A 157 8.80 9.45 -9.53
CA GLU A 157 8.90 8.03 -9.82
C GLU A 157 8.55 7.13 -8.61
N LEU A 158 9.06 7.46 -7.41
CA LEU A 158 8.75 6.70 -6.19
C LEU A 158 7.26 6.69 -5.83
N VAL A 159 6.60 7.83 -6.08
CA VAL A 159 5.20 8.02 -5.73
C VAL A 159 4.26 7.41 -6.77
N PHE A 160 4.46 7.76 -8.04
CA PHE A 160 3.50 7.48 -9.11
C PHE A 160 3.93 6.31 -10.00
N GLY A 161 5.19 5.89 -9.94
CA GLY A 161 5.71 4.81 -10.79
C GLY A 161 4.98 3.48 -10.58
N SER A 162 4.54 3.17 -9.36
CA SER A 162 3.81 1.93 -9.12
C SER A 162 2.39 1.90 -9.71
N LEU A 163 1.82 3.05 -10.10
CA LEU A 163 0.58 3.08 -10.88
C LEU A 163 0.82 2.52 -12.29
N ILE A 164 1.94 2.90 -12.89
CA ILE A 164 2.36 2.43 -14.22
C ILE A 164 2.76 0.96 -14.14
N GLN A 165 3.54 0.58 -13.13
CA GLN A 165 3.90 -0.81 -12.84
C GLN A 165 2.65 -1.69 -12.72
N LYS A 166 1.65 -1.27 -11.94
CA LYS A 166 0.39 -2.01 -11.76
C LYS A 166 -0.40 -2.12 -13.07
N ASN A 167 -0.48 -1.04 -13.85
CA ASN A 167 -1.13 -1.09 -15.15
C ASN A 167 -0.41 -2.04 -16.12
N ALA A 168 0.93 -2.10 -16.07
CA ALA A 168 1.74 -3.00 -16.89
C ALA A 168 1.55 -4.49 -16.56
N THR A 169 1.06 -4.83 -15.36
CA THR A 169 0.71 -6.23 -15.00
C THR A 169 -0.64 -6.67 -15.56
N GLY A 170 -1.41 -5.74 -16.13
CA GLY A 170 -2.80 -5.95 -16.56
C GLY A 170 -3.82 -5.89 -15.41
N VAL A 171 -3.38 -5.58 -14.18
CA VAL A 171 -4.30 -5.36 -13.05
C VAL A 171 -4.90 -3.96 -13.16
N LYS A 172 -6.23 -3.89 -13.08
CA LYS A 172 -6.97 -2.62 -13.20
C LYS A 172 -6.60 -1.64 -12.07
N LEU A 173 -6.30 -0.40 -12.44
CA LEU A 173 -6.16 0.71 -11.50
C LEU A 173 -7.51 1.09 -10.87
N SER A 174 -7.45 1.46 -9.61
CA SER A 174 -8.58 1.92 -8.80
C SER A 174 -8.27 3.31 -8.25
N ILE A 175 -9.33 4.03 -7.85
CA ILE A 175 -9.18 5.33 -7.18
C ILE A 175 -8.34 5.24 -5.90
N MET A 176 -8.33 4.06 -5.25
CA MET A 176 -7.54 3.81 -4.05
C MET A 176 -6.04 3.80 -4.34
N ASP A 177 -5.62 3.36 -5.53
CA ASP A 177 -4.21 3.38 -5.91
C ASP A 177 -3.71 4.83 -6.05
N VAL A 178 -4.53 5.70 -6.65
CA VAL A 178 -4.25 7.14 -6.80
C VAL A 178 -4.19 7.82 -5.44
N TYR A 179 -5.18 7.53 -4.58
CA TYR A 179 -5.22 8.04 -3.21
C TYR A 179 -3.97 7.62 -2.41
N GLY A 180 -3.58 6.35 -2.52
CA GLY A 180 -2.38 5.82 -1.89
C GLY A 180 -1.10 6.49 -2.36
N ALA A 181 -0.96 6.72 -3.68
CA ALA A 181 0.15 7.47 -4.24
C ALA A 181 0.20 8.90 -3.67
N LEU A 182 -0.92 9.63 -3.65
CA LEU A 182 -0.97 10.99 -3.12
C LEU A 182 -0.69 11.06 -1.61
N LEU A 183 -1.10 10.04 -0.85
CA LEU A 183 -0.69 9.91 0.55
C LEU A 183 0.82 9.74 0.68
N ALA A 184 1.43 8.87 -0.13
CA ALA A 184 2.88 8.64 -0.12
C ALA A 184 3.67 9.90 -0.50
N ALA A 185 3.21 10.67 -1.49
CA ALA A 185 3.76 11.98 -1.84
C ALA A 185 3.85 12.94 -0.64
N LYS A 186 2.82 12.93 0.21
CA LYS A 186 2.72 13.84 1.35
C LYS A 186 3.47 13.34 2.59
N LEU A 187 3.55 12.03 2.77
CA LEU A 187 3.99 11.41 4.01
C LEU A 187 5.38 10.78 3.94
N MET A 188 5.80 10.31 2.77
CA MET A 188 6.98 9.45 2.65
C MET A 188 8.16 10.12 1.94
N ILE A 189 7.91 11.15 1.14
CA ILE A 189 9.00 11.82 0.41
C ILE A 189 9.84 12.66 1.35
N GLY A 190 11.10 12.31 1.44
CA GLY A 190 12.16 12.99 2.17
C GLY A 190 12.81 14.12 1.37
N LYS A 191 13.77 14.78 2.01
CA LYS A 191 14.59 15.82 1.37
C LYS A 191 15.44 15.29 0.21
N ASP A 192 15.91 14.06 0.28
CA ASP A 192 16.73 13.39 -0.75
C ASP A 192 16.08 12.05 -1.14
N PRO A 193 15.27 12.03 -2.21
CA PRO A 193 14.45 10.88 -2.58
C PRO A 193 15.28 9.79 -3.26
N THR A 194 16.48 10.12 -3.76
CA THR A 194 17.39 9.15 -4.41
C THR A 194 17.82 8.01 -3.49
N LYS A 195 17.74 8.22 -2.18
CA LYS A 195 18.08 7.23 -1.14
C LYS A 195 16.88 6.46 -0.62
N GLN A 196 15.67 6.80 -1.06
CA GLN A 196 14.42 6.29 -0.47
C GLN A 196 13.79 5.14 -1.25
N PHE A 197 14.43 4.66 -2.31
CA PHE A 197 13.86 3.59 -3.14
C PHE A 197 13.38 2.38 -2.32
N GLY A 198 14.23 1.90 -1.41
CA GLY A 198 13.85 0.82 -0.49
C GLY A 198 12.82 1.24 0.57
N ASP A 199 12.77 2.51 0.99
CA ASP A 199 11.77 2.97 1.98
C ASP A 199 10.32 2.91 1.44
N PHE A 200 10.16 2.80 0.13
CA PHE A 200 8.87 2.63 -0.53
C PHE A 200 8.50 1.15 -0.74
N LYS A 201 9.21 0.17 -0.15
CA LYS A 201 8.83 -1.25 -0.18
C LYS A 201 8.46 -1.73 1.22
N LEU A 202 7.42 -2.56 1.34
CA LEU A 202 7.04 -3.17 2.61
C LEU A 202 8.12 -4.15 3.08
N SER A 203 8.64 -4.97 2.16
CA SER A 203 9.66 -5.97 2.47
C SER A 203 10.94 -5.36 3.04
N GLU A 204 11.31 -4.16 2.57
CA GLU A 204 12.51 -3.44 3.00
C GLU A 204 12.38 -2.80 4.40
N GLN A 205 11.18 -2.77 4.99
CA GLN A 205 11.04 -2.37 6.40
C GLN A 205 11.77 -3.34 7.36
N ARG A 206 12.06 -4.56 6.89
CA ARG A 206 12.91 -5.55 7.57
C ARG A 206 14.24 -4.98 8.05
N LYS A 207 14.85 -4.03 7.32
CA LYS A 207 16.11 -3.39 7.74
C LYS A 207 16.02 -2.69 9.10
N TYR A 208 14.81 -2.31 9.51
CA TYR A 208 14.55 -1.67 10.80
C TYR A 208 14.16 -2.67 11.89
N ILE A 209 13.59 -3.82 11.56
CA ILE A 209 13.02 -4.75 12.55
C ILE A 209 13.84 -6.02 12.75
N ASP A 210 14.62 -6.45 11.75
CA ASP A 210 15.42 -7.66 11.82
C ASP A 210 16.42 -7.58 12.98
N GLY A 211 16.51 -8.66 13.76
CA GLY A 211 17.26 -8.71 15.01
C GLY A 211 16.53 -8.09 16.20
N GLY A 212 15.23 -7.79 16.07
CA GLY A 212 14.37 -7.36 17.19
C GLY A 212 14.62 -5.93 17.65
N LYS A 213 15.28 -5.10 16.84
CA LYS A 213 15.70 -3.74 17.23
C LYS A 213 14.51 -2.79 17.43
N ASN A 214 13.47 -2.95 16.60
CA ASN A 214 12.24 -2.16 16.64
C ASN A 214 11.00 -3.06 16.72
N LEU A 215 9.83 -2.47 16.96
CA LEU A 215 8.56 -3.22 16.89
C LEU A 215 8.28 -3.62 15.44
N MET A 216 7.71 -4.81 15.26
CA MET A 216 7.22 -5.25 13.97
C MET A 216 5.88 -4.55 13.67
N PRO A 217 5.76 -3.85 12.54
CA PRO A 217 4.49 -3.29 12.13
C PRO A 217 3.58 -4.39 11.59
N LEU A 218 2.34 -4.39 12.06
CA LEU A 218 1.23 -5.16 11.48
C LEU A 218 0.24 -4.17 10.89
N TYR A 219 0.07 -4.23 9.58
CA TYR A 219 -0.94 -3.46 8.87
C TYR A 219 -2.08 -4.37 8.44
N VAL A 220 -3.25 -3.77 8.29
CA VAL A 220 -4.46 -4.52 8.04
C VAL A 220 -5.29 -3.81 6.99
N SER A 221 -5.87 -4.58 6.07
CA SER A 221 -6.91 -4.09 5.17
C SER A 221 -8.10 -5.05 5.16
N THR A 222 -9.23 -4.56 4.65
CA THR A 222 -10.45 -5.36 4.51
C THR A 222 -10.89 -5.39 3.06
N PHE A 223 -11.37 -6.56 2.64
CA PHE A 223 -11.99 -6.75 1.34
C PHE A 223 -13.46 -7.10 1.54
N HIS A 224 -14.35 -6.33 0.89
CA HIS A 224 -15.77 -6.61 0.94
C HIS A 224 -16.12 -7.78 0.04
N VAL A 225 -16.33 -8.95 0.65
CA VAL A 225 -16.73 -10.17 -0.04
C VAL A 225 -18.24 -10.11 -0.27
N ARG A 226 -18.64 -10.27 -1.53
CA ARG A 226 -20.04 -10.36 -1.97
C ARG A 226 -20.29 -11.75 -2.57
N PRO A 227 -20.65 -12.75 -1.75
CA PRO A 227 -20.70 -14.14 -2.17
C PRO A 227 -21.61 -14.41 -3.39
N TRP A 228 -22.64 -13.59 -3.58
CA TRP A 228 -23.58 -13.71 -4.70
C TRP A 228 -23.10 -13.09 -6.02
N LYS A 229 -22.05 -12.27 -6.00
CA LYS A 229 -21.57 -11.55 -7.19
C LYS A 229 -20.43 -12.34 -7.82
N GLU A 230 -20.69 -12.93 -9.00
CA GLU A 230 -19.74 -13.62 -9.90
C GLU A 230 -18.33 -13.83 -9.34
N ASP A 231 -18.19 -14.84 -8.48
CA ASP A 231 -16.93 -15.31 -7.87
C ASP A 231 -16.71 -16.81 -8.16
N ALA A 232 -17.33 -17.31 -9.24
CA ALA A 232 -17.17 -18.70 -9.65
C ALA A 232 -15.77 -18.90 -10.25
N LEU A 233 -15.10 -19.98 -9.84
CA LEU A 233 -13.90 -20.47 -10.48
C LEU A 233 -14.23 -20.84 -11.93
N LYS A 234 -13.24 -20.73 -12.83
CA LYS A 234 -13.38 -21.30 -14.17
C LYS A 234 -13.62 -22.81 -14.05
N SER A 235 -14.33 -23.41 -14.99
CA SER A 235 -14.70 -24.83 -14.92
C SER A 235 -13.48 -25.76 -14.74
N GLU A 236 -12.35 -25.40 -15.33
CA GLU A 236 -11.07 -26.11 -15.22
C GLU A 236 -10.50 -26.08 -13.78
N GLU A 237 -10.61 -24.94 -13.11
CA GLU A 237 -10.16 -24.74 -11.72
C GLU A 237 -11.14 -25.36 -10.73
N ALA A 238 -12.45 -25.20 -10.98
CA ALA A 238 -13.52 -25.80 -10.19
C ALA A 238 -13.41 -27.34 -10.13
N ALA A 239 -12.99 -27.98 -11.23
CA ALA A 239 -12.79 -29.42 -11.30
C ALA A 239 -11.71 -29.95 -10.35
N LEU A 240 -10.82 -29.10 -9.83
CA LEU A 240 -9.79 -29.46 -8.86
C LEU A 240 -10.34 -29.63 -7.44
N PHE A 241 -11.53 -29.10 -7.15
CA PHE A 241 -12.11 -29.09 -5.82
C PHE A 241 -13.31 -30.04 -5.74
N PRO A 242 -13.25 -31.10 -4.90
CA PRO A 242 -14.40 -31.97 -4.67
C PRO A 242 -15.60 -31.16 -4.16
N ASN A 243 -16.78 -31.43 -4.72
CA ASN A 243 -18.05 -30.77 -4.33
C ASN A 243 -18.05 -29.24 -4.50
N TYR A 244 -17.26 -28.70 -5.45
CA TYR A 244 -17.20 -27.26 -5.70
C TYR A 244 -18.59 -26.65 -5.93
N GLU A 245 -19.41 -27.27 -6.79
CA GLU A 245 -20.72 -26.72 -7.15
C GLU A 245 -21.64 -26.54 -5.93
N GLU A 246 -21.75 -27.56 -5.08
CA GLU A 246 -22.53 -27.50 -3.85
C GLU A 246 -21.95 -26.47 -2.86
N THR A 247 -20.63 -26.44 -2.73
CA THR A 247 -19.93 -25.49 -1.86
C THR A 247 -20.15 -24.05 -2.32
N PHE A 248 -20.11 -23.81 -3.64
CA PHE A 248 -20.31 -22.51 -4.24
C PHE A 248 -21.77 -22.05 -4.16
N GLU A 249 -22.74 -22.95 -4.34
CA GLU A 249 -24.16 -22.63 -4.08
C GLU A 249 -24.39 -22.23 -2.63
N ASN A 250 -23.87 -22.98 -1.67
CA ASN A 250 -23.93 -22.62 -0.26
C ASN A 250 -23.20 -21.30 0.03
N HIS A 251 -22.10 -21.01 -0.66
CA HIS A 251 -21.38 -19.75 -0.55
C HIS A 251 -22.24 -18.57 -1.02
N LYS A 252 -22.89 -18.65 -2.18
CA LYS A 252 -23.76 -17.60 -2.74
C LYS A 252 -24.91 -17.20 -1.81
N MET A 253 -25.36 -18.10 -0.94
CA MET A 253 -26.42 -17.84 0.03
C MET A 253 -25.94 -17.09 1.29
N LYS A 254 -24.63 -16.90 1.46
CA LYS A 254 -24.07 -16.17 2.60
C LYS A 254 -24.30 -14.66 2.44
N LYS A 255 -24.44 -13.97 3.58
CA LYS A 255 -24.46 -12.51 3.62
C LYS A 255 -23.09 -11.93 3.29
N ASP A 256 -23.10 -10.66 2.87
CA ASP A 256 -21.90 -9.84 2.76
C ASP A 256 -21.09 -9.84 4.05
N TYR A 257 -19.78 -9.90 3.89
CA TYR A 257 -18.83 -9.84 4.99
C TYR A 257 -17.51 -9.22 4.57
N TYR A 258 -16.71 -8.84 5.55
CA TYR A 258 -15.37 -8.30 5.30
C TYR A 258 -14.33 -9.35 5.61
N ARG A 259 -13.53 -9.68 4.60
CA ARG A 259 -12.34 -10.52 4.76
C ARG A 259 -11.17 -9.65 5.16
N TRP A 260 -10.47 -10.07 6.20
CA TRP A 260 -9.30 -9.36 6.70
C TRP A 260 -8.03 -9.90 6.05
N TYR A 261 -7.17 -8.98 5.64
CA TYR A 261 -5.82 -9.27 5.16
C TYR A 261 -4.82 -8.58 6.08
N GLU A 262 -3.83 -9.34 6.52
CA GLU A 262 -2.70 -8.86 7.29
C GLU A 262 -1.51 -8.63 6.36
N PHE A 263 -0.75 -7.58 6.66
CA PHE A 263 0.47 -7.22 5.96
C PHE A 263 1.54 -6.92 6.99
N ASN A 264 2.66 -7.63 6.91
CA ASN A 264 3.85 -7.34 7.68
C ASN A 264 5.09 -7.41 6.76
N PRO A 265 6.27 -6.96 7.21
CA PRO A 265 7.45 -6.94 6.34
C PRO A 265 7.90 -8.32 5.84
N TYR A 266 7.46 -9.43 6.46
CA TYR A 266 7.80 -10.78 6.03
C TYR A 266 6.78 -11.34 5.04
N GLU A 267 5.49 -11.25 5.37
CA GLU A 267 4.41 -11.88 4.59
C GLU A 267 3.12 -11.07 4.58
N ILE A 268 2.27 -11.39 3.60
CA ILE A 268 0.92 -10.87 3.44
C ILE A 268 -0.01 -12.06 3.27
N GLY A 269 -1.12 -12.05 3.97
CA GLY A 269 -2.07 -13.15 3.91
C GLY A 269 -3.32 -12.91 4.72
N ASN A 270 -4.02 -13.99 5.00
CA ASN A 270 -5.37 -13.96 5.51
C ASN A 270 -5.62 -15.28 6.28
N GLU A 271 -6.20 -15.18 7.47
CA GLU A 271 -6.45 -16.37 8.30
C GLU A 271 -7.63 -17.23 7.82
N GLU A 272 -8.62 -16.60 7.15
CA GLU A 272 -9.84 -17.28 6.71
C GLU A 272 -9.57 -18.28 5.59
N ASN A 273 -8.73 -17.89 4.64
CA ASN A 273 -8.12 -18.76 3.64
C ASN A 273 -6.63 -18.79 3.97
N PRO A 274 -6.14 -19.77 4.75
CA PRO A 274 -4.81 -19.78 5.33
C PRO A 274 -3.75 -19.84 4.22
N ALA A 275 -3.45 -18.69 3.61
CA ALA A 275 -2.70 -18.53 2.39
C ALA A 275 -1.89 -17.25 2.51
N TRP A 276 -0.59 -17.43 2.68
CA TRP A 276 0.36 -16.37 2.98
C TRP A 276 1.45 -16.36 1.92
N ILE A 277 1.80 -15.17 1.44
CA ILE A 277 2.87 -14.96 0.46
C ILE A 277 3.93 -14.04 1.06
N PRO A 278 5.20 -14.16 0.62
CA PRO A 278 6.20 -13.17 0.98
C PRO A 278 5.73 -11.75 0.58
N SER A 279 6.00 -10.76 1.43
CA SER A 279 5.54 -9.38 1.24
C SER A 279 5.97 -8.80 -0.13
N TRP A 280 7.22 -9.08 -0.54
CA TRP A 280 7.79 -8.69 -1.84
C TRP A 280 7.09 -9.32 -3.05
N ALA A 281 6.36 -10.42 -2.86
CA ALA A 281 5.67 -11.13 -3.94
C ALA A 281 4.24 -10.61 -4.19
N PHE A 282 3.79 -9.63 -3.40
CA PHE A 282 2.45 -9.06 -3.53
C PHE A 282 2.19 -8.49 -4.91
N GLY A 283 1.02 -8.81 -5.48
CA GLY A 283 0.63 -8.39 -6.83
C GLY A 283 1.11 -9.31 -7.96
N ARG A 284 1.97 -10.32 -7.69
CA ARG A 284 2.32 -11.36 -8.67
C ARG A 284 1.16 -12.33 -8.86
N LYS A 285 1.10 -12.97 -10.04
CA LYS A 285 0.21 -14.10 -10.28
C LYS A 285 0.78 -15.39 -9.70
N PHE A 286 -0.11 -16.20 -9.14
CA PHE A 286 0.18 -17.50 -8.58
C PHE A 286 -0.73 -18.55 -9.22
N GLU A 287 -0.16 -19.70 -9.58
CA GLU A 287 -0.90 -20.90 -9.99
C GLU A 287 -0.46 -22.07 -9.11
N PHE A 288 -1.43 -22.80 -8.54
CA PHE A 288 -1.16 -23.92 -7.64
C PHE A 288 -0.17 -23.60 -6.50
N GLY A 289 -0.28 -22.37 -5.97
CA GLY A 289 0.56 -21.90 -4.88
C GLY A 289 1.99 -21.53 -5.28
N LYS A 290 2.32 -21.44 -6.58
CA LYS A 290 3.64 -21.02 -7.06
C LYS A 290 3.52 -19.79 -7.95
N THR A 291 4.50 -18.89 -7.86
CA THR A 291 4.53 -17.73 -8.75
C THR A 291 4.74 -18.15 -10.20
N VAL A 292 3.98 -17.55 -11.12
CA VAL A 292 4.08 -17.78 -12.58
C VAL A 292 4.50 -16.53 -13.35
N GLU A 293 4.56 -15.39 -12.68
CA GLU A 293 4.95 -14.11 -13.25
C GLU A 293 5.96 -13.41 -12.34
N ARG A 294 6.92 -12.72 -12.95
CA ARG A 294 7.94 -11.94 -12.24
C ARG A 294 7.63 -10.46 -12.43
N PHE A 295 7.06 -9.87 -11.39
CA PHE A 295 6.86 -8.43 -11.29
C PHE A 295 7.53 -7.90 -10.03
N PRO A 296 8.05 -6.66 -10.08
CA PRO A 296 8.66 -6.06 -8.91
C PRO A 296 7.61 -5.83 -7.82
N GLU A 297 8.06 -5.72 -6.57
CA GLU A 297 7.18 -5.34 -5.46
C GLU A 297 6.54 -3.96 -5.75
N PRO A 298 5.23 -3.80 -5.55
CA PRO A 298 4.60 -2.49 -5.68
C PRO A 298 5.02 -1.57 -4.53
N SER A 299 5.06 -0.27 -4.80
CA SER A 299 5.30 0.76 -3.79
C SER A 299 4.32 0.63 -2.63
N PHE A 300 4.81 0.87 -1.42
CA PHE A 300 4.05 0.97 -0.19
C PHE A 300 2.94 2.02 -0.30
N GLY A 301 3.04 3.00 -1.21
CA GLY A 301 1.95 3.91 -1.54
C GLY A 301 0.68 3.19 -2.01
N ILE A 302 0.79 2.13 -2.82
CA ILE A 302 -0.35 1.31 -3.23
C ILE A 302 -1.00 0.63 -2.01
N LEU A 303 -0.18 0.14 -1.08
CA LEU A 303 -0.64 -0.50 0.15
C LEU A 303 -1.30 0.50 1.11
N LEU A 304 -0.77 1.72 1.23
CA LEU A 304 -1.40 2.81 1.99
C LEU A 304 -2.80 3.13 1.46
N GLY A 305 -3.00 3.05 0.14
CA GLY A 305 -4.32 3.16 -0.47
C GLY A 305 -5.28 2.11 0.06
N ALA A 306 -4.87 0.84 0.07
CA ALA A 306 -5.69 -0.29 0.54
C ALA A 306 -5.94 -0.28 2.06
N MET A 307 -4.95 0.09 2.87
CA MET A 307 -5.02 0.12 4.34
C MET A 307 -5.72 1.39 4.86
N GLY A 308 -5.54 2.51 4.16
CA GLY A 308 -6.12 3.81 4.50
C GLY A 308 -7.54 4.00 3.96
N ALA A 309 -7.98 3.14 3.02
CA ALA A 309 -9.36 3.08 2.56
C ALA A 309 -10.26 2.56 3.69
N ALA A 310 -11.05 3.44 4.30
CA ALA A 310 -12.18 2.94 5.08
C ALA A 310 -13.26 2.45 4.09
N PRO A 311 -13.71 1.18 4.17
CA PRO A 311 -14.75 0.63 3.28
C PRO A 311 -16.08 1.40 3.32
N SER A 312 -16.27 2.23 4.34
CA SER A 312 -17.45 3.05 4.60
C SER A 312 -17.37 4.47 4.04
N VAL A 313 -16.24 4.86 3.44
CA VAL A 313 -16.04 6.22 2.92
C VAL A 313 -16.61 6.25 1.51
N SER A 314 -17.64 7.07 1.30
CA SER A 314 -18.21 7.26 -0.03
C SER A 314 -17.14 7.80 -0.96
N LEU A 315 -17.24 7.51 -2.26
CA LEU A 315 -16.35 8.07 -3.28
C LEU A 315 -16.23 9.60 -3.15
N ILE A 316 -17.30 10.27 -2.71
CA ILE A 316 -17.37 11.69 -2.35
C ILE A 316 -16.33 12.07 -1.29
N GLU A 317 -16.26 11.33 -0.19
CA GLU A 317 -15.33 11.61 0.91
C GLU A 317 -13.90 11.23 0.54
N VAL A 318 -13.68 10.25 -0.34
CA VAL A 318 -12.37 9.98 -0.95
C VAL A 318 -11.94 11.17 -1.80
N ILE A 319 -12.84 11.71 -2.64
CA ILE A 319 -12.56 12.85 -3.53
C ILE A 319 -12.36 14.14 -2.75
N LYS A 320 -13.18 14.44 -1.73
CA LYS A 320 -12.91 15.54 -0.79
C LYS A 320 -11.60 15.36 -0.05
N GLY A 321 -11.26 14.12 0.30
CA GLY A 321 -9.96 13.76 0.84
C GLY A 321 -8.85 14.16 -0.13
N LEU A 322 -8.97 13.76 -1.40
CA LEU A 322 -8.08 14.12 -2.51
C LEU A 322 -7.96 15.64 -2.66
N GLU A 323 -9.05 16.41 -2.51
CA GLU A 323 -9.01 17.88 -2.58
C GLU A 323 -8.03 18.53 -1.58
N ILE A 324 -7.78 17.91 -0.42
CA ILE A 324 -6.82 18.42 0.58
C ILE A 324 -5.36 18.26 0.10
N PHE A 325 -5.15 17.40 -0.90
CA PHE A 325 -3.84 17.17 -1.53
C PHE A 325 -3.67 17.98 -2.82
N LEU A 326 -4.74 18.63 -3.29
CA LEU A 326 -4.71 19.49 -4.47
C LEU A 326 -4.39 20.93 -4.09
N PRO A 327 -3.53 21.63 -4.86
CA PRO A 327 -3.43 23.08 -4.76
C PRO A 327 -4.79 23.77 -5.00
N ASP A 328 -4.94 25.00 -4.52
CA ASP A 328 -6.12 25.80 -4.87
C ASP A 328 -6.02 26.25 -6.34
N GLY A 329 -6.93 25.79 -7.19
CA GLY A 329 -6.90 26.07 -8.63
C GLY A 329 -7.92 25.28 -9.45
N ASN A 330 -7.86 25.44 -10.78
CA ASN A 330 -8.83 24.86 -11.71
C ASN A 330 -8.84 23.32 -11.73
N PHE A 331 -7.76 22.65 -11.33
CA PHE A 331 -7.71 21.18 -11.23
C PHE A 331 -8.65 20.64 -10.16
N ARG A 332 -8.74 21.32 -9.02
CA ARG A 332 -9.72 21.01 -7.97
C ARG A 332 -11.15 21.10 -8.49
N ASP A 333 -11.43 22.07 -9.35
CA ASP A 333 -12.75 22.26 -9.96
C ASP A 333 -13.04 21.24 -11.06
N GLU A 334 -12.03 20.80 -11.81
CA GLU A 334 -12.15 19.76 -12.83
C GLU A 334 -12.36 18.36 -12.22
N LEU A 335 -11.68 18.04 -11.12
CA LEU A 335 -11.94 16.82 -10.33
C LEU A 335 -13.34 16.82 -9.72
N LYS A 336 -13.85 17.98 -9.28
CA LYS A 336 -15.25 18.15 -8.84
C LYS A 336 -16.23 17.94 -9.99
N ASN A 337 -15.95 18.48 -11.18
CA ASN A 337 -16.81 18.30 -12.35
C ASN A 337 -16.83 16.84 -12.82
N LEU A 338 -15.67 16.18 -12.88
CA LEU A 338 -15.57 14.75 -13.22
C LEU A 338 -16.34 13.88 -12.21
N TYR A 339 -16.30 14.28 -10.93
CA TYR A 339 -17.08 13.69 -9.86
C TYR A 339 -18.59 13.91 -10.04
N ASP A 340 -19.02 15.15 -10.26
CA ASP A 340 -20.44 15.50 -10.44
C ASP A 340 -21.03 14.78 -11.67
N GLU A 341 -20.27 14.69 -12.77
CA GLU A 341 -20.64 13.90 -13.95
C GLU A 341 -20.74 12.39 -13.67
N ALA A 342 -19.80 11.84 -12.89
CA ALA A 342 -19.84 10.43 -12.50
C ALA A 342 -21.05 10.13 -11.59
N MET A 343 -21.40 11.06 -10.70
CA MET A 343 -22.56 10.92 -9.81
C MET A 343 -23.89 11.09 -10.55
N GLU A 344 -24.00 11.96 -11.56
CA GLU A 344 -25.16 12.03 -12.45
C GLU A 344 -25.36 10.73 -13.24
N LYS A 345 -24.27 10.12 -13.71
CA LYS A 345 -24.31 8.81 -14.39
C LYS A 345 -24.72 7.66 -13.48
N ILE A 346 -24.36 7.70 -12.19
CA ILE A 346 -24.78 6.68 -11.21
C ILE A 346 -26.22 6.94 -10.74
N GLY A 347 -26.61 8.21 -10.57
CA GLY A 347 -27.97 8.61 -10.16
C GLY A 347 -29.05 8.26 -11.19
N THR A 348 -28.69 8.22 -12.47
CA THR A 348 -29.60 7.81 -13.56
C THR A 348 -29.82 6.29 -13.63
N HIS A 349 -28.92 5.47 -13.06
CA HIS A 349 -29.09 4.00 -12.99
C HIS A 349 -29.99 3.51 -11.84
N ASN A 350 -30.30 4.35 -10.86
CA ASN A 350 -31.20 4.01 -9.75
C ASN A 350 -32.66 4.46 -9.98
N GLN A 351 -33.00 4.90 -11.19
CA GLN A 351 -34.36 5.32 -11.58
C GLN A 351 -34.98 4.48 -12.72
N GLN A 352 -34.44 3.30 -13.04
CA GLN A 352 -35.08 2.35 -13.96
C GLN A 352 -35.45 1.04 -13.29
#